data_AF-A0A527VP06-F1
#
_entry.id   AF-A0A527VP06-F1
#
_cell.length_a   1.000
_cell.length_b   1.000
_cell.length_c   1.000
_cell.angle_alpha   90.00
_cell.angle_beta   90.00
_cell.angle_gamma   90.00
#
_symmetry.space_group_name_H-M   'P 1'
#
loop_
_entity.id
_entity.type
_entity.pdbx_description
1 polymer ?
#
loop_
_entity_poly.entity_id
_entity_poly.type
_entity_poly.pdbx_seq_one_letter_code
_entity_poly.pdbx_strand_id
1 'polypeptide(L)'
;SPVTTRLMSVDDAIAEGAMALFGEKYGDEVRVVSMGTGLHGAKANRPYSVELCGGTHVRSTGDIGLVRILSDSAVAAGVRRIEALTGEAARRHLDEQD
;
A
#
# COMPACT_ATOMS: atom_id res chain seq x y z
N SER A 1 -7.93 -9.98 -0.88
CA SER A 1 -8.82 -8.90 -1.34
C SER A 1 -8.41 -8.46 -2.73
N PRO A 2 -9.34 -8.13 -3.64
CA PRO A 2 -8.97 -7.53 -4.94
C PRO A 2 -8.15 -6.24 -4.76
N VAL A 3 -7.27 -5.98 -5.72
CA VAL A 3 -6.60 -4.69 -5.91
C VAL A 3 -7.13 -4.11 -7.21
N THR A 4 -7.70 -2.91 -7.14
CA THR A 4 -8.35 -2.26 -8.29
C THR A 4 -7.70 -0.92 -8.58
N THR A 5 -7.64 -0.55 -9.86
CA THR A 5 -7.07 0.71 -10.31
C THR A 5 -8.08 1.49 -11.12
N ARG A 6 -8.17 2.80 -10.91
CA ARG A 6 -9.04 3.71 -11.66
C ARG A 6 -8.27 4.98 -12.02
N LEU A 7 -8.54 5.51 -13.21
CA LEU A 7 -8.11 6.85 -13.60
C LEU A 7 -9.22 7.82 -13.24
N MET A 8 -8.87 8.93 -12.60
CA MET A 8 -9.83 9.97 -12.19
C MET A 8 -9.12 11.31 -11.99
N SER A 9 -9.91 12.37 -11.78
CA SER A 9 -9.36 13.68 -11.44
C SER A 9 -8.69 13.67 -10.06
N VAL A 10 -7.74 14.59 -9.83
CA VAL A 10 -7.08 14.74 -8.52
C VAL A 10 -8.10 15.05 -7.42
N ASP A 11 -9.06 15.92 -7.72
CA ASP A 11 -10.09 16.34 -6.76
C ASP A 11 -10.98 15.15 -6.34
N ASP A 12 -11.39 14.32 -7.30
CA ASP A 12 -12.18 13.10 -7.02
C ASP A 12 -11.37 12.11 -6.18
N ALA A 13 -10.08 11.93 -6.51
CA ALA A 13 -9.22 11.04 -5.76
C ALA A 13 -9.06 11.48 -4.29
N ILE A 14 -8.87 12.78 -4.05
CA ILE A 14 -8.79 13.35 -2.70
C ILE A 14 -10.13 13.17 -1.98
N ALA A 15 -11.26 13.40 -2.64
CA ALA A 15 -12.60 13.21 -2.07
C ALA A 15 -12.87 11.75 -1.66
N GLU A 16 -12.30 10.79 -2.39
CA GLU A 16 -12.36 9.36 -2.05
C GLU A 16 -11.42 8.94 -0.90
N GLY A 17 -10.65 9.89 -0.36
CA GLY A 17 -9.70 9.65 0.72
C GLY A 17 -8.40 9.01 0.25
N ALA A 18 -8.03 9.19 -1.02
CA ALA A 18 -6.72 8.79 -1.51
C ALA A 18 -5.64 9.57 -0.76
N MET A 19 -4.64 8.85 -0.25
CA MET A 19 -3.49 9.49 0.35
C MET A 19 -2.62 10.08 -0.76
N ALA A 20 -2.53 11.42 -0.80
CA ALA A 20 -1.64 12.15 -1.68
C ALA A 20 -0.38 12.57 -0.91
N LEU A 21 0.78 12.45 -1.53
CA LEU A 21 2.02 12.99 -0.98
C LEU A 21 2.00 14.52 -1.12
N PHE A 22 2.16 15.22 0.01
CA PHE A 22 2.26 16.67 0.05
C PHE A 22 3.45 17.15 -0.80
N GLY A 23 3.20 18.07 -1.74
CA GLY A 23 4.24 18.75 -2.51
C GLY A 23 4.53 18.19 -3.91
N GLU A 24 3.90 17.08 -4.30
CA GLU A 24 4.00 16.60 -5.69
C GLU A 24 3.00 17.33 -6.60
N LYS A 25 3.46 17.66 -7.82
CA LYS A 25 2.59 18.20 -8.87
C LYS A 25 1.97 17.03 -9.62
N TYR A 26 0.67 16.83 -9.43
CA TYR A 26 -0.10 15.87 -10.21
C TYR A 26 -0.63 16.52 -11.50
N GLY A 27 -0.77 15.73 -12.55
CA GLY A 27 -1.49 16.15 -13.75
C GLY A 27 -3.01 16.17 -13.51
N ASP A 28 -3.78 16.52 -14.53
CA ASP A 28 -5.25 16.61 -14.43
C ASP A 28 -5.92 15.26 -14.16
N GLU A 29 -5.24 14.16 -14.52
CA GLU A 29 -5.67 12.78 -14.28
C GLU A 29 -4.62 12.01 -13.47
N VAL A 30 -5.09 11.25 -12.49
CA VAL A 30 -4.26 10.41 -11.63
C VAL A 30 -4.78 8.97 -11.58
N ARG A 31 -3.86 8.05 -11.34
CA ARG A 31 -4.18 6.64 -11.11
C ARG A 31 -4.34 6.35 -9.63
N VAL A 32 -5.55 6.05 -9.22
CA VAL A 32 -5.90 5.62 -7.86
C VAL A 32 -5.87 4.11 -7.78
N VAL A 33 -5.19 3.60 -6.76
CA VAL A 33 -5.14 2.18 -6.42
C VAL A 33 -5.88 1.96 -5.11
N SER A 34 -6.80 1.00 -5.08
CA SER A 34 -7.58 0.64 -3.89
C SER A 34 -7.39 -0.83 -3.55
N MET A 35 -7.18 -1.14 -2.27
CA MET A 35 -6.92 -2.51 -1.83
C MET A 35 -7.38 -2.78 -0.40
N GLY A 36 -7.69 -4.06 -0.15
CA GLY A 36 -8.17 -4.54 1.15
C GLY A 36 -9.61 -4.11 1.45
N THR A 37 -10.19 -4.70 2.49
CA THR A 37 -11.49 -4.29 3.05
C THR A 37 -11.29 -4.01 4.53
N GLY A 38 -11.67 -2.81 4.98
CA GLY A 38 -11.70 -2.48 6.39
C GLY A 38 -12.73 -3.38 7.10
N LEU A 39 -12.27 -4.14 8.07
CA LEU A 39 -13.12 -5.09 8.81
C LEU A 39 -13.83 -4.42 10.00
N HIS A 40 -13.23 -3.36 10.54
CA HIS A 40 -13.66 -2.71 11.77
C HIS A 40 -13.49 -1.19 11.70
N GLY A 41 -14.15 -0.49 12.63
CA GLY A 41 -14.02 0.95 12.83
C GLY A 41 -14.60 1.79 11.68
N ALA A 42 -14.12 3.03 11.54
CA ALA A 42 -14.65 4.01 10.59
C ALA A 42 -14.53 3.58 9.11
N LYS A 43 -13.67 2.60 8.80
CA LYS A 43 -13.47 2.04 7.46
C LYS A 43 -14.20 0.71 7.24
N ALA A 44 -15.09 0.28 8.14
CA ALA A 44 -15.81 -0.98 8.00
C ALA A 44 -16.55 -1.04 6.64
N ASN A 45 -16.33 -2.14 5.91
CA ASN A 45 -16.86 -2.40 4.55
C ASN A 45 -16.41 -1.40 3.46
N ARG A 46 -15.34 -0.63 3.70
CA ARG A 46 -14.71 0.26 2.70
C ARG A 46 -13.31 -0.24 2.35
N PRO A 47 -12.69 0.22 1.25
CA PRO A 47 -11.29 -0.08 0.97
C PRO A 47 -10.38 0.24 2.16
N TYR A 48 -9.46 -0.66 2.47
CA TYR A 48 -8.55 -0.46 3.61
C TYR A 48 -7.52 0.63 3.29
N SER A 49 -6.88 0.52 2.13
CA SER A 49 -5.99 1.54 1.56
C SER A 49 -6.50 2.05 0.21
N VAL A 50 -6.36 3.36 0.00
CA VAL A 50 -6.65 4.09 -1.23
C VAL A 50 -5.50 5.07 -1.42
N GLU A 51 -4.77 4.96 -2.52
CA GLU A 51 -3.52 5.69 -2.75
C GLU A 51 -3.39 6.15 -4.20
N LEU A 52 -2.68 7.26 -4.41
CA LEU A 52 -2.19 7.65 -5.73
C LEU A 52 -0.91 6.87 -6.04
N CYS A 53 -0.94 6.00 -7.05
CA CYS A 53 0.24 5.22 -7.42
C CYS A 53 0.27 4.90 -8.92
N GLY A 54 1.39 5.24 -9.56
CA GLY A 54 1.69 4.90 -10.96
C GLY A 54 2.36 3.54 -11.17
N GLY A 55 2.72 2.83 -10.11
CA GLY A 55 3.45 1.57 -10.16
C GLY A 55 2.62 0.35 -10.58
N THR A 56 3.29 -0.77 -10.84
CA THR A 56 2.63 -2.06 -11.07
C THR A 56 2.12 -2.64 -9.75
N HIS A 57 0.96 -3.29 -9.80
CA HIS A 57 0.36 -3.93 -8.65
C HIS A 57 -0.08 -5.35 -8.98
N VAL A 58 -0.18 -6.18 -7.94
CA VAL A 58 -0.82 -7.50 -7.97
C VAL A 58 -2.32 -7.40 -8.25
N ARG A 59 -2.96 -8.51 -8.60
CA ARG A 59 -4.43 -8.56 -8.81
C ARG A 59 -5.19 -8.66 -7.49
N SER A 60 -4.61 -9.33 -6.51
CA SER A 60 -5.17 -9.47 -5.18
C SER A 60 -4.09 -9.33 -4.10
N THR A 61 -4.45 -8.82 -2.92
CA THR A 61 -3.52 -8.70 -1.79
C THR A 61 -2.93 -10.03 -1.34
N GLY A 62 -3.61 -11.15 -1.62
CA GLY A 62 -3.10 -12.49 -1.32
C GLY A 62 -1.93 -12.89 -2.22
N ASP A 63 -1.83 -12.32 -3.43
CA ASP A 63 -0.76 -12.61 -4.39
C ASP A 63 0.60 -12.09 -3.90
N ILE A 64 0.64 -11.18 -2.93
CA ILE A 64 1.87 -10.71 -2.26
C ILE A 64 2.53 -11.86 -1.48
N GLY A 65 1.72 -12.79 -0.97
CA GLY A 65 2.18 -13.92 -0.18
C GLY A 65 2.68 -13.50 1.21
N LEU A 66 3.66 -14.24 1.72
CA LEU A 66 4.28 -14.00 3.02
C LEU A 66 4.90 -12.60 3.06
N VAL A 67 4.82 -11.93 4.21
CA VAL A 67 5.54 -10.68 4.49
C VAL A 67 6.38 -10.89 5.74
N ARG A 68 7.69 -10.70 5.64
CA ARG A 68 8.63 -10.85 6.75
C ARG A 68 9.33 -9.53 7.02
N ILE A 69 9.13 -8.98 8.21
CA ILE A 69 9.91 -7.84 8.71
C ILE A 69 11.32 -8.31 9.05
N LEU A 70 12.32 -7.63 8.49
CA LEU A 70 13.74 -7.85 8.73
C LEU A 70 14.26 -6.97 9.87
N SER A 71 13.85 -5.70 9.87
CA SER A 71 14.32 -4.70 10.81
C SER A 71 13.27 -3.61 11.04
N ASP A 72 13.34 -2.97 12.21
CA ASP A 72 12.61 -1.75 12.54
C ASP A 72 13.56 -0.81 13.30
N SER A 73 13.86 0.35 12.71
CA SER A 73 14.87 1.28 13.22
C SER A 73 14.37 2.74 13.23
N ALA A 74 14.81 3.51 14.22
CA ALA A 74 14.57 4.96 14.26
C ALA A 74 15.55 5.68 13.34
N VAL A 75 15.04 6.51 12.42
CA VAL A 75 15.86 7.27 11.45
C VAL A 75 15.87 8.77 11.72
N ALA A 76 14.86 9.29 12.43
CA ALA A 76 14.78 10.65 12.95
C ALA A 76 13.78 10.72 14.10
N ALA A 77 13.68 11.86 14.79
CA ALA A 77 12.65 12.08 15.81
C ALA A 77 11.25 11.90 15.19
N GLY A 78 10.48 10.93 15.71
CA GLY A 78 9.14 10.63 15.20
C GLY A 78 9.09 9.83 13.89
N VAL A 79 10.22 9.40 13.32
CA VAL A 79 10.28 8.67 12.04
C VAL A 79 10.97 7.31 12.23
N ARG A 80 10.30 6.25 11.76
CA ARG A 80 10.80 4.88 11.79
C ARG A 80 10.88 4.29 10.39
N ARG A 81 11.87 3.41 10.18
CA ARG A 81 12.04 2.63 8.96
C ARG A 81 11.81 1.17 9.29
N ILE A 82 10.88 0.57 8.54
CA ILE A 82 10.65 -0.87 8.53
C ILE A 82 11.22 -1.41 7.22
N GLU A 83 12.08 -2.42 7.31
CA GLU A 83 12.56 -3.17 6.15
C GLU A 83 11.88 -4.54 6.14
N ALA A 84 11.35 -4.95 4.99
CA ALA A 84 10.60 -6.21 4.87
C ALA A 84 10.81 -6.86 3.52
N LEU A 85 10.73 -8.20 3.50
CA LEU A 85 10.65 -9.02 2.30
C LEU A 85 9.22 -9.51 2.12
N THR A 86 8.87 -9.84 0.88
CA THR A 86 7.60 -10.50 0.57
C THR A 86 7.78 -11.72 -0.34
N GLY A 87 6.75 -12.55 -0.44
CA GLY A 87 6.68 -13.69 -1.35
C GLY A 87 7.83 -14.69 -1.18
N GLU A 88 8.40 -15.14 -2.29
CA GLU A 88 9.45 -16.16 -2.33
C GLU A 88 10.75 -15.70 -1.64
N ALA A 89 11.08 -14.41 -1.71
CA ALA A 89 12.24 -13.87 -1.01
C ALA A 89 12.06 -13.96 0.51
N ALA A 90 10.86 -13.68 1.01
CA ALA A 90 10.55 -13.84 2.44
C ALA A 90 10.59 -15.31 2.87
N ARG A 91 10.08 -16.22 2.03
CA ARG A 91 10.09 -17.65 2.31
C ARG A 91 11.51 -18.20 2.42
N ARG A 92 12.35 -17.96 1.41
CA ARG A 92 13.75 -18.39 1.40
C ARG A 92 14.55 -17.81 2.58
N HIS A 93 14.29 -16.55 2.94
CA HIS A 93 14.93 -15.93 4.09
C HIS A 93 14.62 -16.64 5.42
N LEU A 94 13.42 -17.21 5.57
CA LEU A 94 13.08 -18.01 6.75
C LEU A 94 13.70 -19.41 6.68
N ASP A 95 13.68 -20.05 5.51
CA ASP A 95 14.29 -21.37 5.31
C ASP A 95 15.81 -21.36 5.64
N GLU A 96 16.49 -20.23 5.44
CA GLU A 96 17.92 -20.04 5.77
C GLU A 96 18.18 -19.77 7.27
N GLN A 97 17.14 -19.49 8.06
CA GLN A 97 17.25 -19.19 9.50
C GLN A 97 17.02 -20.41 10.39
N ASP A 98 16.47 -21.49 9.83
CA ASP A 98 16.30 -22.79 10.49
C ASP A 98 17.58 -23.64 10.41
#